data_AF-A0A0F9RCD9-F1
#
_entry.id   AF-A0A0F9RCD9-F1
#
_cell.length_a   1.000
_cell.length_b   1.000
_cell.length_c   1.000
_cell.angle_alpha   90.00
_cell.angle_beta   90.00
_cell.angle_gamma   90.00
#
_symmetry.space_group_name_H-M   'P 1'
#
loop_
_entity.id
_entity.type
_entity.pdbx_description
1 polymer ?
#
loop_
_entity_poly.entity_id
_entity_poly.type
_entity_poly.pdbx_seq_one_letter_code
_entity_poly.pdbx_strand_id
1 'polypeptide(L)'
;MLNKLRAHLRRLLRTSSEVIDKIPNKDDNALATVVKVASLADAAYEHFYGKDNHALEYLSQYNLLEKQNSQFVSLFFSSFIQKDYKITRIAVSEDQRVIQAVIPNNGTLYFTEWTHDGGQKSDIFYYSPKFDFKKLLSGMWEAYNGKIYVSINGGFWDRSKGASFNEFPAPKDKVYGDISSLKKMIKKDLQYRVDDIPRCFLFVGEPGTGKSTFAMHMISHSKRILKFNAKGLHNISADNMNFLLDGLGPEYIIIDDIDRILLSSSLTTLLSILDMIKDTHPNTVLILTANDPGELSRALKRPGRIDEIIEFPVQNKKERRAILVGYLSVFNSKLTDKQIEAVVKNTKGLTAAYMKEMAIQAKYLSFDDLMNFIAKVNKYAFGKETKKKKKKKKKRRKKNALIKEKKNKKDKNKKDKDKDKDKDKDKDKNKKDKNKKNKNEVDPIEFLTGPEPGPSPA
;
A
#
# COMPACT_ATOMS: atom_id res chain seq x y z
N MET A 1 -41.36 37.90 38.77
CA MET A 1 -41.98 38.20 37.46
C MET A 1 -40.96 38.66 36.41
N LEU A 2 -40.13 39.67 36.71
CA LEU A 2 -39.07 40.16 35.80
C LEU A 2 -38.07 39.10 35.30
N ASN A 3 -37.66 38.14 36.14
CA ASN A 3 -36.73 37.08 35.70
C ASN A 3 -37.36 36.08 34.73
N LYS A 4 -38.67 35.79 34.87
CA LYS A 4 -39.42 34.99 33.90
C LYS A 4 -39.62 35.77 32.59
N LEU A 5 -39.91 37.07 32.67
CA LEU A 5 -40.03 37.95 31.51
C LEU A 5 -38.69 38.09 30.75
N ARG A 6 -37.57 38.25 31.46
CA ARG A 6 -36.22 38.26 30.87
C ARG A 6 -35.84 36.91 30.26
N ALA A 7 -36.20 35.80 30.88
CA ALA A 7 -35.99 34.48 30.31
C ALA A 7 -36.83 34.27 29.04
N HIS A 8 -38.08 34.74 29.04
CA HIS A 8 -38.94 34.75 27.86
C HIS A 8 -38.39 35.66 26.76
N LEU A 9 -38.01 36.90 27.06
CA LEU A 9 -37.42 37.85 26.11
C LEU A 9 -36.10 37.33 25.53
N ARG A 10 -35.23 36.72 26.34
CA ARG A 10 -34.00 36.08 25.83
C ARG A 10 -34.31 34.88 24.93
N ARG A 11 -35.32 34.06 25.27
CA ARG A 11 -35.79 32.98 24.40
C ARG A 11 -36.35 33.52 23.09
N LEU A 12 -37.21 34.53 23.15
CA LEU A 12 -37.87 35.15 22.00
C LEU A 12 -36.85 35.85 21.09
N LEU A 13 -35.85 36.52 21.67
CA LEU A 13 -34.75 37.15 20.93
C LEU A 13 -33.84 36.12 20.25
N ARG A 14 -33.55 35.01 20.93
CA ARG A 14 -32.79 33.89 20.37
C ARG A 14 -33.56 33.24 19.22
N THR A 15 -34.86 32.96 19.40
CA THR A 15 -35.73 32.42 18.35
C THR A 15 -35.86 33.41 17.18
N SER A 16 -35.95 34.73 17.43
CA SER A 16 -35.97 35.71 16.34
C SER A 16 -34.66 35.76 15.55
N SER A 17 -33.50 35.58 16.21
CA SER A 17 -32.20 35.49 15.53
C SER A 17 -32.07 34.20 14.72
N GLU A 18 -32.53 33.07 15.28
CA GLU A 18 -32.56 31.75 14.62
C GLU A 18 -33.50 31.75 13.40
N VAL A 19 -34.54 32.59 13.40
CA VAL A 19 -35.56 32.68 12.35
C VAL A 19 -35.17 33.64 11.22
N ILE A 20 -34.51 34.76 11.51
CA ILE A 20 -34.19 35.81 10.52
C ILE A 20 -33.35 35.28 9.35
N ASP A 21 -32.32 34.48 9.62
CA ASP A 21 -31.47 33.91 8.56
C ASP A 21 -32.15 32.78 7.77
N LYS A 22 -33.27 32.26 8.29
CA LYS A 22 -34.08 31.20 7.69
C LYS A 22 -35.24 31.75 6.86
N ILE A 23 -35.46 33.07 6.82
CA ILE A 23 -36.51 33.65 5.96
C ILE A 23 -36.07 33.60 4.50
N PRO A 24 -36.90 33.08 3.58
CA PRO A 24 -36.61 33.13 2.16
C PRO A 24 -36.49 34.57 1.64
N ASN A 25 -35.43 34.84 0.89
CA ASN A 25 -35.16 36.11 0.23
C ASN A 25 -35.48 36.02 -1.26
N LYS A 26 -35.64 37.17 -1.92
CA LYS A 26 -35.95 37.24 -3.36
C LYS A 26 -34.90 36.61 -4.27
N ASP A 27 -33.65 36.52 -3.79
CA ASP A 27 -32.53 35.94 -4.53
C ASP A 27 -32.35 34.43 -4.28
N ASP A 28 -33.16 33.83 -3.41
CA ASP A 28 -33.09 32.39 -3.15
C ASP A 28 -33.62 31.60 -4.35
N ASN A 29 -32.89 30.54 -4.72
CA ASN A 29 -33.40 29.57 -5.67
C ASN A 29 -34.51 28.72 -5.04
N ALA A 30 -35.32 28.04 -5.85
CA ALA A 30 -36.48 27.27 -5.36
C ALA A 30 -36.13 26.25 -4.24
N LEU A 31 -34.97 25.60 -4.32
CA LEU A 31 -34.50 24.71 -3.26
C LEU A 31 -34.16 25.48 -1.99
N ALA A 32 -33.41 26.59 -2.08
CA ALA A 32 -33.07 27.42 -0.93
C ALA A 32 -34.32 27.95 -0.25
N THR A 33 -35.34 28.36 -1.01
CA THR A 33 -36.66 28.73 -0.50
C THR A 33 -37.31 27.57 0.26
N VAL A 34 -37.40 26.38 -0.35
CA VAL A 34 -38.00 25.20 0.28
C VAL A 34 -37.26 24.79 1.56
N VAL A 35 -35.94 24.72 1.51
CA VAL A 35 -35.10 24.35 2.65
C VAL A 35 -35.25 25.37 3.77
N LYS A 36 -35.26 26.66 3.46
CA LYS A 36 -35.49 27.74 4.43
C LYS A 36 -36.88 27.67 5.06
N VAL A 37 -37.93 27.43 4.26
CA VAL A 37 -39.31 27.24 4.76
C VAL A 37 -39.42 26.01 5.66
N ALA A 38 -38.83 24.88 5.26
CA ALA A 38 -38.80 23.67 6.09
C ALA A 38 -37.99 23.89 7.38
N SER A 39 -36.88 24.62 7.30
CA SER A 39 -36.04 24.98 8.46
C SER A 39 -36.75 25.93 9.44
N LEU A 40 -37.61 26.81 8.92
CA LEU A 40 -38.52 27.66 9.68
C LEU A 40 -39.58 26.83 10.39
N ALA A 41 -40.16 25.86 9.69
CA ALA A 41 -41.14 24.93 10.24
C ALA A 41 -40.52 24.05 11.34
N ASP A 42 -39.30 23.55 11.13
CA ASP A 42 -38.53 22.82 12.14
C ASP A 42 -38.18 23.70 13.34
N ALA A 43 -37.69 24.93 13.13
CA ALA A 43 -37.39 25.85 14.22
C ALA A 43 -38.65 26.16 15.06
N ALA A 44 -39.80 26.30 14.40
CA ALA A 44 -41.08 26.45 15.08
C ALA A 44 -41.49 25.14 15.79
N TYR A 45 -41.30 23.97 15.18
CA TYR A 45 -41.64 22.68 15.77
C TYR A 45 -40.77 22.34 16.99
N GLU A 46 -39.45 22.52 16.90
CA GLU A 46 -38.49 22.36 18.01
C GLU A 46 -38.83 23.26 19.20
N HIS A 47 -39.34 24.47 18.93
CA HIS A 47 -39.80 25.40 19.96
C HIS A 47 -40.98 24.84 20.79
N PHE A 48 -41.81 23.99 20.20
CA PHE A 48 -43.01 23.43 20.84
C PHE A 48 -42.85 21.98 21.31
N TYR A 49 -42.03 21.16 20.65
CA TYR A 49 -42.04 19.69 20.83
C TYR A 49 -40.68 19.02 21.11
N GLY A 50 -39.56 19.75 21.09
CA GLY A 50 -38.22 19.21 21.37
C GLY A 50 -37.38 18.91 20.12
N LYS A 51 -36.10 18.56 20.34
CA LYS A 51 -35.08 18.42 19.27
C LYS A 51 -35.20 17.08 18.57
N ASP A 52 -35.77 17.08 17.37
CA ASP A 52 -35.50 16.07 16.35
C ASP A 52 -35.31 16.79 14.99
N ASN A 53 -34.18 16.52 14.34
CA ASN A 53 -33.68 17.21 13.14
C ASN A 53 -34.38 16.70 11.86
N HIS A 54 -35.17 17.52 11.14
CA HIS A 54 -35.94 16.98 10.01
C HIS A 54 -35.93 17.75 8.67
N ALA A 55 -35.15 18.81 8.48
CA ALA A 55 -35.13 19.54 7.20
C ALA A 55 -34.69 18.68 5.99
N LEU A 56 -33.88 17.65 6.19
CA LEU A 56 -33.46 16.69 5.14
C LEU A 56 -34.37 15.47 5.02
N GLU A 57 -35.08 15.08 6.08
CA GLU A 57 -36.18 14.13 5.96
C GLU A 57 -37.30 14.69 5.07
N TYR A 58 -37.51 16.01 5.06
CA TYR A 58 -38.41 16.65 4.10
C TYR A 58 -37.84 16.68 2.66
N LEU A 59 -36.51 16.67 2.47
CA LEU A 59 -35.91 16.54 1.13
C LEU A 59 -36.10 15.13 0.54
N SER A 60 -36.27 14.10 1.37
CA SER A 60 -36.65 12.74 0.91
C SER A 60 -38.01 12.73 0.17
N GLN A 61 -38.88 13.71 0.45
CA GLN A 61 -40.20 13.85 -0.17
C GLN A 61 -40.13 14.41 -1.61
N TYR A 62 -38.96 14.89 -2.07
CA TYR A 62 -38.76 15.46 -3.41
C TYR A 62 -38.36 14.42 -4.46
N ASN A 63 -38.75 13.16 -4.25
CA ASN A 63 -38.36 12.03 -5.10
C ASN A 63 -36.83 11.94 -5.27
N LEU A 64 -36.06 12.45 -4.30
CA LEU A 64 -34.61 12.33 -4.30
C LEU A 64 -34.24 10.93 -3.85
N LEU A 65 -33.19 10.39 -4.44
CA LEU A 65 -32.68 9.07 -4.09
C LEU A 65 -31.55 9.23 -3.07
N GLU A 66 -31.57 8.38 -2.05
CA GLU A 66 -30.57 8.35 -1.00
C GLU A 66 -29.42 7.40 -1.35
N LYS A 67 -28.20 7.75 -0.93
CA LYS A 67 -27.06 6.82 -0.91
C LYS A 67 -26.12 7.15 0.25
N GLN A 68 -25.63 6.12 0.92
CA GLN A 68 -24.60 6.24 1.93
C GLN A 68 -23.25 5.79 1.37
N ASN A 69 -22.26 6.68 1.33
CA ASN A 69 -20.88 6.35 0.98
C ASN A 69 -19.90 7.44 1.45
N SER A 70 -19.27 7.22 2.61
CA SER A 70 -18.30 8.14 3.22
C SER A 70 -17.10 8.44 2.32
N GLN A 71 -16.62 7.45 1.56
CA GLN A 71 -15.45 7.61 0.71
C GLN A 71 -15.75 8.42 -0.54
N PHE A 72 -16.93 8.24 -1.11
CA PHE A 72 -17.41 9.09 -2.19
C PHE A 72 -17.53 10.54 -1.72
N VAL A 73 -18.12 10.78 -0.55
CA VAL A 73 -18.22 12.13 0.04
C VAL A 73 -16.82 12.73 0.23
N SER A 74 -15.90 11.99 0.82
CA SER A 74 -14.51 12.43 1.02
C SER A 74 -13.79 12.76 -0.30
N LEU A 75 -13.92 11.89 -1.31
CA LEU A 75 -13.35 12.09 -2.63
C LEU A 75 -13.99 13.29 -3.33
N PHE A 76 -15.32 13.41 -3.32
CA PHE A 76 -16.07 14.50 -3.96
C PHE A 76 -15.67 15.87 -3.41
N PHE A 77 -15.47 15.97 -2.09
CA PHE A 77 -15.06 17.21 -1.44
C PHE A 77 -13.54 17.42 -1.40
N SER A 78 -12.74 16.57 -2.05
CA SER A 78 -11.33 16.89 -2.26
C SER A 78 -11.19 18.20 -3.06
N SER A 79 -10.15 18.99 -2.77
CA SER A 79 -9.94 20.36 -3.29
C SER A 79 -9.92 20.48 -4.81
N PHE A 80 -9.80 19.36 -5.49
CA PHE A 80 -9.50 19.27 -6.89
C PHE A 80 -10.73 19.02 -7.77
N ILE A 81 -11.76 18.36 -7.22
CA ILE A 81 -13.02 18.07 -7.93
C ILE A 81 -13.98 19.27 -7.92
N GLN A 82 -13.92 20.11 -6.90
CA GLN A 82 -14.89 21.19 -6.68
C GLN A 82 -14.82 22.34 -7.69
N LYS A 83 -13.75 22.44 -8.50
CA LYS A 83 -13.51 23.60 -9.38
C LYS A 83 -14.55 23.74 -10.50
N ASP A 84 -15.10 22.63 -10.96
CA ASP A 84 -16.02 22.60 -12.10
C ASP A 84 -17.49 22.54 -11.68
N TYR A 85 -17.78 22.48 -10.38
CA TYR A 85 -19.13 22.31 -9.85
C TYR A 85 -19.62 23.57 -9.17
N LYS A 86 -20.88 23.94 -9.45
CA LYS A 86 -21.53 25.02 -8.72
C LYS A 86 -21.98 24.46 -7.37
N ILE A 87 -21.20 24.77 -6.33
CA ILE A 87 -21.48 24.39 -4.94
C ILE A 87 -22.17 25.56 -4.24
N THR A 88 -23.36 25.32 -3.70
CA THR A 88 -24.12 26.26 -2.87
C THR A 88 -24.31 25.66 -1.48
N ARG A 89 -24.02 26.43 -0.44
CA ARG A 89 -24.23 26.03 0.96
C ARG A 89 -25.41 26.82 1.52
N ILE A 90 -26.45 26.12 1.93
CA ILE A 90 -27.70 26.69 2.41
C ILE A 90 -27.78 26.40 3.91
N ALA A 91 -27.91 27.44 4.73
CA ALA A 91 -28.07 27.26 6.17
C ALA A 91 -29.45 26.68 6.48
N VAL A 92 -29.48 25.65 7.33
CA VAL A 92 -30.70 24.98 7.79
C VAL A 92 -30.94 25.30 9.26
N SER A 93 -29.90 25.25 10.07
CA SER A 93 -29.93 25.58 11.50
C SER A 93 -28.62 26.28 11.90
N GLU A 94 -28.49 26.65 13.17
CA GLU A 94 -27.21 27.19 13.71
C GLU A 94 -26.06 26.18 13.53
N ASP A 95 -26.36 24.89 13.61
CA ASP A 95 -25.42 23.78 13.57
C ASP A 95 -25.35 23.01 12.23
N GLN A 96 -26.23 23.28 11.25
CA GLN A 96 -26.33 22.48 10.02
C GLN A 96 -26.50 23.31 8.74
N ARG A 97 -25.89 22.79 7.68
CA ARG A 97 -25.98 23.29 6.30
C ARG A 97 -26.31 22.15 5.34
N VAL A 98 -27.10 22.48 4.31
CA VAL A 98 -27.26 21.64 3.12
C VAL A 98 -26.32 22.16 2.04
N ILE A 99 -25.48 21.27 1.51
CA ILE A 99 -24.63 21.55 0.36
C ILE A 99 -25.36 21.03 -0.88
N GLN A 100 -25.74 21.94 -1.77
CA GLN A 100 -26.21 21.62 -3.11
C GLN A 100 -25.03 21.70 -4.08
N ALA A 101 -24.70 20.60 -4.76
CA ALA A 101 -23.71 20.58 -5.81
C ALA A 101 -24.36 20.27 -7.16
N VAL A 102 -24.47 21.29 -8.01
CA VAL A 102 -25.03 21.16 -9.35
C VAL A 102 -23.93 20.71 -10.30
N ILE A 103 -24.15 19.53 -10.91
CA ILE A 103 -23.22 18.92 -11.84
C ILE A 103 -23.73 19.16 -13.27
N PRO A 104 -22.99 19.90 -14.11
CA PRO A 104 -23.42 20.24 -15.46
C PRO A 104 -23.85 19.00 -16.25
N ASN A 105 -25.06 19.05 -16.83
CA ASN A 105 -25.63 17.98 -17.64
C ASN A 105 -25.70 16.60 -16.95
N ASN A 106 -25.69 16.53 -15.60
CA ASN A 106 -25.74 15.28 -14.87
C ASN A 106 -26.80 15.26 -13.75
N GLY A 107 -27.08 16.42 -13.14
CA GLY A 107 -28.07 16.54 -12.07
C GLY A 107 -27.49 17.22 -10.85
N THR A 108 -28.07 16.97 -9.69
CA THR A 108 -27.65 17.63 -8.44
C THR A 108 -27.43 16.62 -7.34
N LEU A 109 -26.34 16.81 -6.59
CA LEU A 109 -26.05 16.12 -5.35
C LEU A 109 -26.35 17.03 -4.16
N TYR A 110 -26.79 16.43 -3.07
CA TYR A 110 -27.14 17.10 -1.84
C TYR A 110 -26.43 16.43 -0.67
N PHE A 111 -25.73 17.20 0.15
CA PHE A 111 -25.00 16.71 1.31
C PHE A 111 -25.38 17.51 2.55
N THR A 112 -25.22 16.89 3.72
CA THR A 112 -25.35 17.58 5.02
C THR A 112 -23.97 17.92 5.56
N GLU A 113 -23.80 19.12 6.09
CA GLU A 113 -22.58 19.60 6.73
C GLU A 113 -22.89 20.20 8.11
N TRP A 114 -22.23 19.72 9.17
CA TRP A 114 -22.33 20.26 10.53
C TRP A 114 -21.31 21.38 10.75
N THR A 115 -21.76 22.52 11.27
CA THR A 115 -20.93 23.73 11.42
C THR A 115 -20.09 23.72 12.70
N HIS A 116 -20.54 23.07 13.78
CA HIS A 116 -19.79 23.00 15.05
C HIS A 116 -18.61 22.01 15.02
N ASP A 117 -18.66 21.00 14.15
CA ASP A 117 -17.62 19.96 14.02
C ASP A 117 -16.59 20.27 12.93
N GLY A 118 -16.27 21.56 12.74
CA GLY A 118 -15.30 21.98 11.74
C GLY A 118 -15.72 21.71 10.28
N GLY A 119 -17.03 21.64 10.01
CA GLY A 119 -17.55 21.38 8.66
C GLY A 119 -17.59 19.89 8.28
N GLN A 120 -17.71 19.00 9.26
CA GLN A 120 -17.90 17.57 9.02
C GLN A 120 -19.13 17.33 8.16
N LYS A 121 -19.04 16.38 7.23
CA LYS A 121 -20.13 16.04 6.30
C LYS A 121 -20.73 14.69 6.66
N SER A 122 -22.02 14.53 6.39
CA SER A 122 -22.70 13.24 6.49
C SER A 122 -22.15 12.27 5.46
N ASP A 123 -22.08 10.99 5.83
CA ASP A 123 -21.78 9.90 4.92
C ASP A 123 -22.98 9.58 4.00
N ILE A 124 -24.17 10.07 4.35
CA ILE A 124 -25.40 9.98 3.57
C ILE A 124 -25.53 11.25 2.72
N PHE A 125 -25.83 11.04 1.44
CA PHE A 125 -26.08 12.10 0.48
C PHE A 125 -27.27 11.72 -0.42
N TYR A 126 -27.88 12.73 -1.02
CA TYR A 126 -29.04 12.57 -1.88
C TYR A 126 -28.73 13.04 -3.30
N TYR A 127 -29.46 12.50 -4.27
CA TYR A 127 -29.27 12.83 -5.67
C TYR A 127 -30.58 12.80 -6.46
N SER A 128 -30.62 13.58 -7.54
CA SER A 128 -31.78 13.63 -8.45
C SER A 128 -32.00 12.28 -9.17
N PRO A 129 -33.24 11.83 -9.43
CA PRO A 129 -33.53 10.52 -10.07
C PRO A 129 -32.81 10.19 -11.37
N LYS A 130 -32.45 11.20 -12.17
CA LYS A 130 -31.73 11.03 -13.45
C LYS A 130 -30.22 11.19 -13.34
N PHE A 131 -29.68 11.13 -12.12
CA PHE A 131 -28.26 11.31 -11.88
C PHE A 131 -27.44 10.13 -12.39
N ASP A 132 -26.46 10.40 -13.25
CA ASP A 132 -25.56 9.38 -13.75
C ASP A 132 -24.25 9.37 -12.93
N PHE A 133 -24.14 8.37 -12.05
CA PHE A 133 -22.92 8.15 -11.26
C PHE A 133 -21.73 7.76 -12.13
N LYS A 134 -21.94 7.04 -13.24
CA LYS A 134 -20.85 6.64 -14.14
C LYS A 134 -20.26 7.87 -14.83
N LYS A 135 -21.12 8.81 -15.25
CA LYS A 135 -20.70 10.10 -15.80
C LYS A 135 -19.93 10.93 -14.78
N LEU A 136 -20.40 10.97 -13.53
CA LEU A 136 -19.67 11.64 -12.45
C LEU A 136 -18.28 11.02 -12.24
N LEU A 137 -18.21 9.70 -12.07
CA LEU A 137 -16.95 8.99 -11.84
C LEU A 137 -15.97 9.17 -13.01
N SER A 138 -16.47 9.21 -14.24
CA SER A 138 -15.67 9.59 -15.42
C SER A 138 -15.11 11.01 -15.29
N GLY A 139 -15.95 11.98 -14.94
CA GLY A 139 -15.52 13.37 -14.69
C GLY A 139 -14.51 13.49 -13.54
N MET A 140 -14.62 12.65 -12.51
CA MET A 140 -13.66 12.59 -11.41
C MET A 140 -12.30 12.06 -11.91
N TRP A 141 -12.28 11.02 -12.75
CA TRP A 141 -11.05 10.58 -13.39
C TRP A 141 -10.44 11.67 -14.26
N GLU A 142 -11.25 12.38 -15.05
CA GLU A 142 -10.79 13.47 -15.91
C GLU A 142 -10.17 14.60 -15.10
N ALA A 143 -10.80 15.00 -14.00
CA ALA A 143 -10.21 15.96 -13.06
C ALA A 143 -8.80 15.47 -12.73
N TYR A 144 -8.65 14.22 -12.26
CA TYR A 144 -7.36 13.62 -11.85
C TYR A 144 -6.43 13.22 -13.00
N ASN A 145 -6.73 13.64 -14.23
CA ASN A 145 -5.98 13.25 -15.43
C ASN A 145 -5.76 11.72 -15.50
N GLY A 146 -6.77 10.99 -15.03
CA GLY A 146 -6.80 9.54 -14.96
C GLY A 146 -5.95 8.90 -13.85
N LYS A 147 -5.42 9.68 -12.90
CA LYS A 147 -4.42 9.19 -11.95
C LYS A 147 -4.67 9.74 -10.54
N ILE A 148 -4.93 8.85 -9.59
CA ILE A 148 -5.28 9.24 -8.22
C ILE A 148 -4.28 8.61 -7.26
N TYR A 149 -3.68 9.42 -6.39
CA TYR A 149 -2.83 8.94 -5.30
C TYR A 149 -3.59 8.91 -3.99
N VAL A 150 -3.76 7.71 -3.45
CA VAL A 150 -4.53 7.47 -2.23
C VAL A 150 -3.55 7.36 -1.06
N SER A 151 -3.64 8.31 -0.12
CA SER A 151 -2.90 8.28 1.14
C SER A 151 -3.84 8.00 2.29
N ILE A 152 -3.56 6.95 3.06
CA ILE A 152 -4.38 6.55 4.21
C ILE A 152 -3.67 7.06 5.47
N ASN A 153 -4.22 8.11 6.08
CA ASN A 153 -3.68 8.73 7.29
C ASN A 153 -4.42 8.21 8.52
N GLY A 154 -3.87 7.21 9.22
CA GLY A 154 -4.49 6.63 10.43
C GLY A 154 -4.11 7.37 11.71
N GLY A 155 -5.10 7.79 12.50
CA GLY A 155 -4.96 8.22 13.89
C GLY A 155 -6.13 7.71 14.74
N PHE A 156 -5.84 7.22 15.95
CA PHE A 156 -6.75 6.47 16.85
C PHE A 156 -8.00 7.22 17.35
N TRP A 157 -8.12 8.52 17.05
CA TRP A 157 -9.19 9.40 17.56
C TRP A 157 -10.08 9.99 16.47
N ASP A 158 -9.85 9.68 15.20
CA ASP A 158 -10.40 10.45 14.10
C ASP A 158 -11.25 9.61 13.15
N ARG A 159 -12.56 9.53 13.43
CA ARG A 159 -13.55 8.91 12.53
C ARG A 159 -13.69 9.65 11.19
N SER A 160 -13.09 10.85 11.04
CA SER A 160 -13.12 11.64 9.81
C SER A 160 -11.93 11.38 8.87
N LYS A 161 -10.91 10.62 9.29
CA LYS A 161 -9.73 10.32 8.46
C LYS A 161 -9.91 9.02 7.66
N GLY A 162 -10.82 9.10 6.68
CA GLY A 162 -10.87 8.20 5.54
C GLY A 162 -9.63 8.31 4.64
N ALA A 163 -9.65 7.59 3.52
CA ALA A 163 -8.59 7.70 2.53
C ALA A 163 -8.53 9.14 1.98
N SER A 164 -7.34 9.74 1.93
CA SER A 164 -7.14 11.06 1.32
C SER A 164 -6.71 10.92 -0.14
N PHE A 165 -7.35 11.69 -1.01
CA PHE A 165 -7.17 11.63 -2.45
C PHE A 165 -6.33 12.82 -2.91
N ASN A 166 -5.13 12.53 -3.38
CA ASN A 166 -4.11 13.51 -3.69
C ASN A 166 -3.72 13.44 -5.16
N GLU A 167 -3.07 14.49 -5.65
CA GLU A 167 -2.49 14.52 -6.98
C GLU A 167 -1.51 13.36 -7.14
N PHE A 168 -1.58 12.71 -8.30
CA PHE A 168 -0.68 11.62 -8.62
C PHE A 168 0.76 12.11 -8.68
N PRO A 169 1.71 11.46 -8.00
CA PRO A 169 3.10 11.87 -8.10
C PRO A 169 3.55 11.72 -9.55
N ALA A 170 3.81 12.82 -10.24
CA ALA A 170 4.36 12.79 -11.58
C ALA A 170 5.63 11.93 -11.57
N PRO A 171 5.86 11.04 -12.55
CA PRO A 171 7.12 10.32 -12.66
C PRO A 171 8.24 11.36 -12.82
N LYS A 172 8.96 11.61 -11.72
CA LYS A 172 9.97 12.69 -11.64
C LYS A 172 11.14 12.45 -12.59
N ASP A 173 11.29 11.21 -13.06
CA ASP A 173 12.48 10.70 -13.72
C ASP A 173 12.11 9.96 -15.01
N LYS A 174 12.89 10.18 -16.08
CA LYS A 174 12.83 9.33 -17.28
C LYS A 174 13.32 7.93 -16.93
N VAL A 175 12.77 6.92 -17.61
CA VAL A 175 13.35 5.57 -17.56
C VAL A 175 14.61 5.58 -18.41
N TYR A 176 15.73 5.26 -17.77
CA TYR A 176 17.02 5.11 -18.41
C TYR A 176 17.45 3.65 -18.31
N GLY A 177 17.96 3.07 -19.40
CA GLY A 177 18.35 1.66 -19.46
C GLY A 177 17.62 0.91 -20.58
N ASP A 178 17.29 -0.36 -20.32
CA ASP A 178 16.70 -1.24 -21.33
C ASP A 178 15.21 -0.94 -21.59
N ILE A 179 14.97 0.04 -22.46
CA ILE A 179 13.63 0.39 -22.96
C ILE A 179 12.99 -0.78 -23.71
N SER A 180 13.78 -1.69 -24.29
CA SER A 180 13.24 -2.84 -25.01
C SER A 180 12.53 -3.82 -24.06
N SER A 181 13.11 -4.04 -22.87
CA SER A 181 12.47 -4.81 -21.80
C SER A 181 11.16 -4.16 -21.34
N LEU A 182 11.12 -2.84 -21.17
CA LEU A 182 9.89 -2.11 -20.85
C LEU A 182 8.80 -2.32 -21.92
N LYS A 183 9.15 -2.13 -23.21
CA LYS A 183 8.22 -2.33 -24.33
C LYS A 183 7.69 -3.76 -24.39
N LYS A 184 8.56 -4.76 -24.19
CA LYS A 184 8.17 -6.17 -24.17
C LYS A 184 7.18 -6.44 -23.03
N MET A 185 7.40 -5.84 -21.87
CA MET A 185 6.55 -6.02 -20.70
C MET A 185 5.18 -5.35 -20.88
N ILE A 186 5.14 -4.13 -21.42
CA ILE A 186 3.90 -3.45 -21.80
C ILE A 186 3.11 -4.30 -22.79
N LYS A 187 3.75 -4.79 -23.86
CA LYS A 187 3.08 -5.64 -24.85
C LYS A 187 2.48 -6.90 -24.22
N LYS A 188 3.24 -7.55 -23.33
CA LYS A 188 2.82 -8.77 -22.64
C LYS A 188 1.65 -8.52 -21.69
N ASP A 189 1.70 -7.44 -20.93
CA ASP A 189 0.61 -6.99 -20.06
C ASP A 189 -0.67 -6.69 -20.85
N LEU A 190 -0.56 -5.92 -21.92
CA LEU A 190 -1.70 -5.61 -22.79
C LEU A 190 -2.34 -6.87 -23.38
N GLN A 191 -1.54 -7.89 -23.72
CA GLN A 191 -2.05 -9.17 -24.19
C GLN A 191 -2.87 -9.88 -23.12
N TYR A 192 -2.36 -9.97 -21.87
CA TYR A 192 -3.14 -10.57 -20.79
C TYR A 192 -4.48 -9.88 -20.55
N ARG A 193 -4.53 -8.55 -20.69
CA ARG A 193 -5.79 -7.81 -20.57
C ARG A 193 -6.76 -8.10 -21.72
N VAL A 194 -6.26 -8.31 -22.94
CA VAL A 194 -7.11 -8.69 -24.09
C VAL A 194 -7.71 -10.08 -23.86
N ASP A 195 -6.94 -10.96 -23.21
CA ASP A 195 -7.36 -12.33 -22.90
C ASP A 195 -8.17 -12.42 -21.57
N ASP A 196 -8.53 -11.28 -20.95
CA ASP A 196 -9.21 -11.18 -19.63
C ASP A 196 -8.50 -11.99 -18.51
N ILE A 197 -7.17 -12.07 -18.56
CA ILE A 197 -6.35 -12.79 -17.58
C ILE A 197 -5.90 -11.81 -16.47
N PRO A 198 -6.31 -12.00 -15.20
CA PRO A 198 -5.89 -11.15 -14.09
C PRO A 198 -4.39 -11.25 -13.86
N ARG A 199 -3.74 -10.10 -13.63
CA ARG A 199 -2.28 -10.04 -13.44
C ARG A 199 -1.89 -9.26 -12.20
N CYS A 200 -1.04 -9.88 -11.39
CA CYS A 200 -0.29 -9.25 -10.32
C CYS A 200 1.22 -9.38 -10.55
N PHE A 201 1.87 -8.25 -10.77
CA PHE A 201 3.32 -8.14 -10.89
C PHE A 201 3.94 -7.69 -9.56
N LEU A 202 5.05 -8.31 -9.18
CA LEU A 202 5.87 -7.89 -8.06
C LEU A 202 7.24 -7.42 -8.57
N PHE A 203 7.52 -6.13 -8.40
CA PHE A 203 8.81 -5.53 -8.73
C PHE A 203 9.71 -5.54 -7.51
N VAL A 204 10.88 -6.17 -7.62
CA VAL A 204 11.76 -6.37 -6.47
C VAL A 204 13.17 -5.94 -6.77
N GLY A 205 13.84 -5.30 -5.82
CA GLY A 205 15.24 -4.91 -5.93
C GLY A 205 15.60 -3.82 -4.95
N GLU A 206 16.90 -3.50 -4.83
CA GLU A 206 17.37 -2.54 -3.82
C GLU A 206 16.65 -1.17 -3.92
N PRO A 207 16.57 -0.41 -2.80
CA PRO A 207 16.05 0.95 -2.84
C PRO A 207 16.78 1.81 -3.88
N GLY A 208 16.02 2.53 -4.70
CA GLY A 208 16.58 3.40 -5.73
C GLY A 208 17.02 2.72 -7.03
N THR A 209 16.71 1.44 -7.26
CA THR A 209 16.94 0.79 -8.57
C THR A 209 15.96 1.21 -9.66
N GLY A 210 14.89 1.94 -9.33
CA GLY A 210 13.94 2.49 -10.31
C GLY A 210 12.62 1.72 -10.44
N LYS A 211 12.30 0.81 -9.51
CA LYS A 211 11.05 0.02 -9.49
C LYS A 211 9.79 0.87 -9.68
N SER A 212 9.58 1.84 -8.79
CA SER A 212 8.38 2.69 -8.82
C SER A 212 8.35 3.59 -10.05
N THR A 213 9.51 4.11 -10.49
CA THR A 213 9.61 4.85 -11.75
C THR A 213 9.21 3.96 -12.93
N PHE A 214 9.73 2.74 -13.01
CA PHE A 214 9.42 1.81 -14.09
C PHE A 214 7.94 1.44 -14.11
N ALA A 215 7.33 1.16 -12.95
CA ALA A 215 5.90 0.89 -12.83
C ALA A 215 5.07 2.05 -13.42
N MET A 216 5.39 3.28 -13.03
CA MET A 216 4.66 4.47 -13.47
C MET A 216 4.78 4.72 -14.98
N HIS A 217 5.92 4.38 -15.57
CA HIS A 217 6.12 4.44 -17.03
C HIS A 217 5.41 3.29 -17.76
N MET A 218 5.47 2.07 -17.21
CA MET A 218 4.77 0.89 -17.75
C MET A 218 3.28 1.17 -17.91
N ILE A 219 2.64 1.83 -16.95
CA ILE A 219 1.18 2.03 -16.98
C ILE A 219 0.79 3.44 -17.46
N SER A 220 1.74 4.22 -17.95
CA SER A 220 1.54 5.65 -18.28
C SER A 220 0.47 5.91 -19.35
N HIS A 221 0.17 4.91 -20.17
CA HIS A 221 -0.88 4.91 -21.19
C HIS A 221 -2.29 4.72 -20.64
N SER A 222 -2.45 4.27 -19.39
CA SER A 222 -3.75 4.08 -18.77
C SER A 222 -4.35 5.40 -18.27
N LYS A 223 -5.69 5.48 -18.29
CA LYS A 223 -6.47 6.62 -17.82
C LYS A 223 -7.19 6.36 -16.49
N ARG A 224 -6.99 5.20 -15.85
CA ARG A 224 -7.62 4.88 -14.56
C ARG A 224 -6.63 4.17 -13.66
N ILE A 225 -5.77 4.97 -13.03
CA ILE A 225 -4.64 4.49 -12.21
C ILE A 225 -4.85 4.90 -10.76
N LEU A 226 -4.84 3.92 -9.85
CA LEU A 226 -4.72 4.18 -8.42
C LEU A 226 -3.31 3.85 -7.93
N LYS A 227 -2.77 4.67 -7.04
CA LYS A 227 -1.53 4.37 -6.33
C LYS A 227 -1.74 4.51 -4.83
N PHE A 228 -1.21 3.54 -4.08
CA PHE A 228 -1.25 3.46 -2.63
C PHE A 228 0.18 3.41 -2.07
N ASN A 229 0.36 4.01 -0.89
CA ASN A 229 1.49 3.67 -0.03
C ASN A 229 1.08 2.50 0.87
N ALA A 230 1.91 1.45 0.89
CA ALA A 230 1.69 0.27 1.68
C ALA A 230 1.46 0.57 3.19
N LYS A 231 2.15 1.55 3.76
CA LYS A 231 2.14 1.83 5.22
C LYS A 231 0.73 2.07 5.80
N GLY A 232 -0.23 2.53 5.00
CA GLY A 232 -1.60 2.79 5.45
C GLY A 232 -2.63 1.72 5.08
N LEU A 233 -2.26 0.70 4.32
CA LEU A 233 -3.22 -0.24 3.74
C LEU A 233 -3.98 -1.05 4.78
N HIS A 234 -3.38 -1.33 5.94
CA HIS A 234 -4.07 -2.04 7.03
C HIS A 234 -5.20 -1.25 7.70
N ASN A 235 -5.23 0.07 7.50
CA ASN A 235 -6.28 0.93 8.03
C ASN A 235 -7.44 1.13 7.04
N ILE A 236 -7.37 0.51 5.86
CA ILE A 236 -8.48 0.57 4.91
C ILE A 236 -9.55 -0.45 5.32
N SER A 237 -10.80 0.01 5.45
CA SER A 237 -11.94 -0.89 5.60
C SER A 237 -12.23 -1.62 4.28
N ALA A 238 -12.97 -2.73 4.36
CA ALA A 238 -13.43 -3.45 3.17
C ALA A 238 -14.30 -2.54 2.28
N ASP A 239 -15.23 -1.78 2.86
CA ASP A 239 -16.11 -0.85 2.13
C ASP A 239 -15.32 0.21 1.37
N ASN A 240 -14.24 0.73 1.97
CA ASN A 240 -13.38 1.69 1.31
C ASN A 240 -12.69 1.06 0.10
N MET A 241 -12.24 -0.19 0.24
CA MET A 241 -11.58 -0.89 -0.85
C MET A 241 -12.56 -1.24 -1.97
N ASN A 242 -13.77 -1.69 -1.63
CA ASN A 242 -14.85 -1.94 -2.60
C ASN A 242 -15.20 -0.67 -3.37
N PHE A 243 -15.35 0.48 -2.69
CA PHE A 243 -15.59 1.75 -3.39
C PHE A 243 -14.46 2.11 -4.37
N LEU A 244 -13.20 1.90 -3.98
CA LEU A 244 -12.06 2.18 -4.85
C LEU A 244 -11.98 1.24 -6.07
N LEU A 245 -12.53 0.03 -5.95
CA LEU A 245 -12.52 -0.97 -7.03
C LEU A 245 -13.81 -0.92 -7.86
N ASP A 246 -14.97 -1.16 -7.27
CA ASP A 246 -16.28 -1.13 -7.92
C ASP A 246 -16.68 0.27 -8.37
N GLY A 247 -16.45 1.26 -7.49
CA GLY A 247 -16.84 2.64 -7.76
C GLY A 247 -15.93 3.30 -8.79
N LEU A 248 -14.62 3.30 -8.56
CA LEU A 248 -13.69 3.98 -9.47
C LEU A 248 -13.32 3.14 -10.70
N GLY A 249 -13.42 1.80 -10.66
CA GLY A 249 -13.09 0.93 -11.79
C GLY A 249 -11.67 1.11 -12.35
N PRO A 250 -10.61 1.04 -11.53
CA PRO A 250 -9.24 1.25 -11.97
C PRO A 250 -8.75 0.15 -12.91
N GLU A 251 -7.99 0.52 -13.94
CA GLU A 251 -7.29 -0.43 -14.81
C GLU A 251 -5.99 -0.91 -14.17
N TYR A 252 -5.32 -0.04 -13.41
CA TYR A 252 -4.07 -0.35 -12.74
C TYR A 252 -4.07 0.14 -11.30
N ILE A 253 -3.52 -0.70 -10.42
CA ILE A 253 -3.26 -0.35 -9.03
C ILE A 253 -1.77 -0.53 -8.74
N ILE A 254 -1.12 0.49 -8.20
CA ILE A 254 0.25 0.39 -7.67
C ILE A 254 0.21 0.40 -6.15
N ILE A 255 0.82 -0.59 -5.50
CA ILE A 255 1.08 -0.57 -4.05
C ILE A 255 2.60 -0.56 -3.84
N ASP A 256 3.12 0.58 -3.39
CA ASP A 256 4.56 0.81 -3.23
C ASP A 256 5.06 0.39 -1.85
N ASP A 257 6.26 -0.18 -1.78
CA ASP A 257 6.95 -0.60 -0.55
C ASP A 257 6.13 -1.58 0.33
N ILE A 258 5.58 -2.64 -0.26
CA ILE A 258 4.78 -3.66 0.47
C ILE A 258 5.57 -4.36 1.58
N ASP A 259 6.88 -4.32 1.52
CA ASP A 259 7.78 -4.78 2.56
C ASP A 259 7.66 -3.97 3.86
N ARG A 260 7.18 -2.72 3.80
CA ARG A 260 6.88 -1.91 5.00
C ARG A 260 5.65 -2.39 5.77
N ILE A 261 4.76 -3.17 5.15
CA ILE A 261 3.56 -3.73 5.77
C ILE A 261 3.86 -4.96 6.62
N LEU A 262 5.03 -5.61 6.46
CA LEU A 262 5.33 -6.98 6.92
C LEU A 262 5.31 -7.23 8.45
N LEU A 263 4.77 -6.33 9.26
CA LEU A 263 4.30 -6.65 10.61
C LEU A 263 3.05 -7.55 10.50
N SER A 264 3.01 -8.61 11.31
CA SER A 264 2.11 -9.78 11.12
C SER A 264 0.61 -9.48 11.02
N SER A 265 0.13 -8.40 11.63
CA SER A 265 -1.29 -8.02 11.64
C SER A 265 -1.79 -7.41 10.32
N SER A 266 -0.90 -6.85 9.50
CA SER A 266 -1.27 -6.09 8.29
C SER A 266 -1.14 -6.93 7.01
N LEU A 267 -0.52 -8.11 7.09
CA LEU A 267 -0.32 -9.02 5.96
C LEU A 267 -1.63 -9.69 5.53
N THR A 268 -2.50 -10.05 6.47
CA THR A 268 -3.80 -10.68 6.16
C THR A 268 -4.68 -9.73 5.35
N THR A 269 -4.74 -8.45 5.71
CA THR A 269 -5.46 -7.42 4.95
C THR A 269 -4.94 -7.32 3.53
N LEU A 270 -3.61 -7.25 3.33
CA LEU A 270 -3.03 -7.22 1.99
C LEU A 270 -3.43 -8.47 1.20
N LEU A 271 -3.34 -9.67 1.79
CA LEU A 271 -3.73 -10.91 1.12
C LEU A 271 -5.21 -10.91 0.73
N SER A 272 -6.10 -10.47 1.62
CA SER A 272 -7.53 -10.35 1.30
C SER A 272 -7.80 -9.36 0.17
N ILE A 273 -7.07 -8.25 0.11
CA ILE A 273 -7.17 -7.29 -1.00
C ILE A 273 -6.69 -7.91 -2.31
N LEU A 274 -5.59 -8.68 -2.29
CA LEU A 274 -5.09 -9.38 -3.48
C LEU A 274 -6.11 -10.40 -4.01
N ASP A 275 -6.65 -11.22 -3.11
CA ASP A 275 -7.61 -12.26 -3.45
C ASP A 275 -8.90 -11.61 -4.01
N MET A 276 -9.42 -10.56 -3.35
CA MET A 276 -10.57 -9.79 -3.82
C MET A 276 -10.37 -9.19 -5.21
N ILE A 277 -9.27 -8.46 -5.45
CA ILE A 277 -9.00 -7.85 -6.77
C ILE A 277 -8.99 -8.91 -7.87
N LYS A 278 -8.40 -10.08 -7.61
CA LYS A 278 -8.31 -11.14 -8.61
C LYS A 278 -9.66 -11.80 -8.90
N ASP A 279 -10.47 -12.01 -7.87
CA ASP A 279 -11.74 -12.73 -8.00
C ASP A 279 -12.83 -11.83 -8.58
N THR A 280 -12.89 -10.56 -8.20
CA THR A 280 -13.98 -9.64 -8.62
C THR A 280 -13.57 -8.62 -9.68
N HIS A 281 -12.28 -8.37 -9.86
CA HIS A 281 -11.76 -7.36 -10.81
C HIS A 281 -10.68 -7.92 -11.74
N PRO A 282 -11.00 -8.91 -12.58
CA PRO A 282 -10.03 -9.55 -13.46
C PRO A 282 -9.34 -8.58 -14.44
N ASN A 283 -9.99 -7.46 -14.76
CA ASN A 283 -9.48 -6.42 -15.65
C ASN A 283 -8.57 -5.38 -14.96
N THR A 284 -8.40 -5.48 -13.64
CA THR A 284 -7.53 -4.61 -12.85
C THR A 284 -6.18 -5.28 -12.66
N VAL A 285 -5.13 -4.66 -13.22
CA VAL A 285 -3.76 -5.14 -13.08
C VAL A 285 -3.13 -4.54 -11.82
N LEU A 286 -2.50 -5.39 -11.02
CA LEU A 286 -1.82 -4.99 -9.81
C LEU A 286 -0.30 -4.97 -9.98
N ILE A 287 0.34 -3.90 -9.52
CA ILE A 287 1.79 -3.76 -9.46
C ILE A 287 2.21 -3.48 -8.03
N LEU A 288 2.96 -4.41 -7.45
CA LEU A 288 3.52 -4.32 -6.11
C LEU A 288 5.00 -4.00 -6.21
N THR A 289 5.55 -3.21 -5.28
CA THR A 289 7.00 -3.02 -5.17
C THR A 289 7.53 -3.44 -3.80
N ALA A 290 8.69 -4.07 -3.77
CA ALA A 290 9.38 -4.46 -2.54
C ALA A 290 10.90 -4.28 -2.68
N ASN A 291 11.61 -4.06 -1.56
CA ASN A 291 13.07 -3.90 -1.61
C ASN A 291 13.83 -5.21 -1.51
N ASP A 292 13.38 -6.14 -0.67
CA ASP A 292 14.00 -7.47 -0.49
C ASP A 292 12.95 -8.58 -0.64
N PRO A 293 13.06 -9.49 -1.63
CA PRO A 293 12.11 -10.58 -1.77
C PRO A 293 12.20 -11.55 -0.58
N GLY A 294 13.33 -11.62 0.12
CA GLY A 294 13.53 -12.46 1.28
C GLY A 294 12.66 -12.09 2.48
N GLU A 295 12.23 -10.82 2.58
CA GLU A 295 11.36 -10.35 3.65
C GLU A 295 9.88 -10.68 3.39
N LEU A 296 9.50 -10.90 2.13
CA LEU A 296 8.11 -11.21 1.76
C LEU A 296 7.69 -12.61 2.25
N SER A 297 6.53 -12.67 2.90
CA SER A 297 5.90 -13.91 3.34
C SER A 297 5.72 -14.92 2.20
N ARG A 298 5.91 -16.21 2.50
CA ARG A 298 5.61 -17.31 1.56
C ARG A 298 4.16 -17.28 1.08
N ALA A 299 3.23 -16.74 1.89
CA ALA A 299 1.82 -16.65 1.53
C ALA A 299 1.55 -15.71 0.35
N LEU A 300 2.38 -14.67 0.16
CA LEU A 300 2.31 -13.75 -0.98
C LEU A 300 2.85 -14.38 -2.26
N LYS A 301 3.90 -15.20 -2.14
CA LYS A 301 4.58 -15.85 -3.27
C LYS A 301 3.85 -17.07 -3.82
N ARG A 302 2.67 -17.41 -3.30
CA ARG A 302 1.90 -18.54 -3.80
C ARG A 302 1.37 -18.23 -5.21
N PRO A 303 1.44 -19.19 -6.15
CA PRO A 303 0.78 -19.06 -7.44
C PRO A 303 -0.70 -18.69 -7.23
N GLY A 304 -1.20 -17.78 -8.07
CA GLY A 304 -2.55 -17.23 -7.92
C GLY A 304 -2.62 -15.93 -7.10
N ARG A 305 -1.55 -15.49 -6.41
CA ARG A 305 -1.50 -14.16 -5.77
C ARG A 305 -0.50 -13.22 -6.43
N ILE A 306 0.73 -13.67 -6.62
CA ILE A 306 1.74 -12.98 -7.41
C ILE A 306 2.04 -13.87 -8.60
N ASP A 307 1.77 -13.36 -9.79
CA ASP A 307 1.87 -14.15 -11.03
C ASP A 307 3.26 -14.03 -11.63
N GLU A 308 3.85 -12.83 -11.56
CA GLU A 308 5.22 -12.59 -12.03
C GLU A 308 6.04 -11.75 -11.05
N ILE A 309 7.26 -12.22 -10.78
CA ILE A 309 8.27 -11.50 -10.00
C ILE A 309 9.30 -10.96 -10.98
N ILE A 310 9.51 -9.65 -10.96
CA ILE A 310 10.44 -8.95 -11.83
C ILE A 310 11.53 -8.35 -10.98
N GLU A 311 12.75 -8.81 -11.22
CA GLU A 311 13.93 -8.35 -10.49
C GLU A 311 14.52 -7.10 -11.14
N PHE A 312 14.80 -6.10 -10.31
CA PHE A 312 15.46 -4.84 -10.64
C PHE A 312 16.85 -4.86 -10.02
N PRO A 313 17.85 -5.46 -10.70
CA PRO A 313 19.20 -5.54 -10.18
C PRO A 313 19.86 -4.16 -10.10
N VAL A 314 20.93 -4.08 -9.33
CA VAL A 314 21.82 -2.91 -9.32
C VAL A 314 22.44 -2.76 -10.70
N GLN A 315 22.46 -1.53 -11.21
CA GLN A 315 22.83 -1.24 -12.58
C GLN A 315 24.29 -1.57 -12.91
N ASN A 316 24.50 -2.14 -14.08
CA ASN A 316 25.83 -2.42 -14.62
C ASN A 316 26.55 -1.13 -15.08
N LYS A 317 27.81 -1.25 -15.52
CA LYS A 317 28.62 -0.09 -15.93
C LYS A 317 27.97 0.72 -17.07
N LYS A 318 27.42 0.03 -18.09
CA LYS A 318 26.80 0.67 -19.26
C LYS A 318 25.51 1.40 -18.87
N GLU A 319 24.67 0.74 -18.08
CA GLU A 319 23.43 1.32 -17.55
C GLU A 319 23.70 2.54 -16.67
N ARG A 320 24.65 2.46 -15.73
CA ARG A 320 25.04 3.61 -14.89
C ARG A 320 25.52 4.80 -15.73
N ARG A 321 26.31 4.56 -16.79
CA ARG A 321 26.71 5.62 -17.72
C ARG A 321 25.50 6.25 -18.40
N ALA A 322 24.58 5.43 -18.93
CA ALA A 322 23.38 5.93 -19.60
C ALA A 322 22.49 6.76 -18.67
N ILE A 323 22.27 6.29 -17.43
CA ILE A 323 21.51 7.00 -16.40
C ILE A 323 22.19 8.32 -16.04
N LEU A 324 23.51 8.30 -15.77
CA LEU A 324 24.26 9.50 -15.42
C LEU A 324 24.18 10.55 -16.53
N VAL A 325 24.48 10.17 -17.78
CA VAL A 325 24.41 11.07 -18.95
C VAL A 325 23.02 11.67 -19.10
N GLY A 326 21.98 10.86 -18.95
CA GLY A 326 20.60 11.32 -19.00
C GLY A 326 20.31 12.42 -17.98
N TYR A 327 20.73 12.22 -16.72
CA TYR A 327 20.53 13.23 -15.68
C TYR A 327 21.45 14.45 -15.80
N LEU A 328 22.68 14.30 -16.30
CA LEU A 328 23.55 15.45 -16.56
C LEU A 328 22.87 16.43 -17.54
N SER A 329 22.20 15.92 -18.57
CA SER A 329 21.40 16.72 -19.50
C SER A 329 20.23 17.41 -18.80
N VAL A 330 19.49 16.70 -17.94
CA VAL A 330 18.33 17.26 -17.20
C VAL A 330 18.74 18.38 -16.25
N PHE A 331 19.88 18.23 -15.56
CA PHE A 331 20.34 19.21 -14.56
C PHE A 331 21.25 20.31 -15.13
N ASN A 332 21.57 20.24 -16.44
CA ASN A 332 22.53 21.09 -17.12
C ASN A 332 23.92 21.07 -16.45
N SER A 333 24.34 19.89 -16.02
CA SER A 333 25.63 19.65 -15.38
C SER A 333 26.68 19.30 -16.44
N LYS A 334 27.86 19.92 -16.37
CA LYS A 334 28.92 19.73 -17.38
C LYS A 334 30.01 18.80 -16.85
N LEU A 335 30.05 17.58 -17.35
CA LEU A 335 31.18 16.67 -17.21
C LEU A 335 31.69 16.28 -18.60
N THR A 336 33.01 16.25 -18.76
CA THR A 336 33.64 15.67 -19.95
C THR A 336 33.45 14.16 -19.99
N ASP A 337 33.57 13.53 -21.17
CA ASP A 337 33.47 12.07 -21.28
C ASP A 337 34.47 11.32 -20.37
N LYS A 338 35.71 11.84 -20.25
CA LYS A 338 36.71 11.28 -19.32
C LYS A 338 36.26 11.33 -17.87
N GLN A 339 35.63 12.43 -17.45
CA GLN A 339 35.08 12.58 -16.10
C GLN A 339 33.88 11.66 -15.87
N ILE A 340 33.00 11.52 -16.86
CA ILE A 340 31.87 10.58 -16.83
C ILE A 340 32.37 9.15 -16.63
N GLU A 341 33.40 8.73 -17.37
CA GLU A 341 34.00 7.40 -17.20
C GLU A 341 34.59 7.20 -15.81
N ALA A 342 35.25 8.22 -15.26
CA ALA A 342 35.79 8.18 -13.90
C ALA A 342 34.69 8.04 -12.84
N VAL A 343 33.60 8.80 -12.96
CA VAL A 343 32.42 8.68 -12.07
C VAL A 343 31.83 7.28 -12.18
N VAL A 344 31.58 6.77 -13.39
CA VAL A 344 30.98 5.45 -13.62
C VAL A 344 31.87 4.31 -13.09
N LYS A 345 33.19 4.44 -13.20
CA LYS A 345 34.18 3.49 -12.67
C LYS A 345 34.14 3.45 -11.14
N ASN A 346 33.99 4.61 -10.48
CA ASN A 346 34.03 4.74 -9.03
C ASN A 346 32.66 4.55 -8.34
N THR A 347 31.61 4.27 -9.10
CA THR A 347 30.24 4.12 -8.57
C THR A 347 29.71 2.68 -8.70
N LYS A 348 30.61 1.69 -8.77
CA LYS A 348 30.25 0.28 -8.86
C LYS A 348 29.40 -0.15 -7.66
N GLY A 349 28.22 -0.72 -7.95
CA GLY A 349 27.28 -1.20 -6.94
C GLY A 349 26.30 -0.12 -6.45
N LEU A 350 26.44 1.14 -6.88
CA LEU A 350 25.46 2.17 -6.57
C LEU A 350 24.26 2.09 -7.54
N THR A 351 23.07 2.35 -7.00
CA THR A 351 21.79 2.31 -7.73
C THR A 351 21.55 3.55 -8.59
N ALA A 352 20.50 3.52 -9.43
CA ALA A 352 20.09 4.64 -10.29
C ALA A 352 19.84 5.94 -9.50
N ALA A 353 19.30 5.86 -8.29
CA ALA A 353 19.09 7.01 -7.41
C ALA A 353 20.41 7.73 -7.06
N TYR A 354 21.49 6.98 -6.83
CA TYR A 354 22.81 7.57 -6.62
C TYR A 354 23.36 8.22 -7.89
N MET A 355 23.08 7.68 -9.09
CA MET A 355 23.55 8.28 -10.34
C MET A 355 22.89 9.64 -10.58
N LYS A 356 21.59 9.75 -10.26
CA LYS A 356 20.87 11.02 -10.22
C LYS A 356 21.55 12.00 -9.26
N GLU A 357 21.85 11.56 -8.05
CA GLU A 357 22.54 12.39 -7.05
C GLU A 357 23.91 12.85 -7.56
N MET A 358 24.71 11.99 -8.19
CA MET A 358 25.99 12.39 -8.77
C MET A 358 25.83 13.46 -9.85
N ALA A 359 24.80 13.36 -10.69
CA ALA A 359 24.52 14.37 -11.71
C ALA A 359 24.12 15.72 -11.10
N ILE A 360 23.33 15.70 -10.01
CA ILE A 360 22.97 16.90 -9.26
C ILE A 360 24.23 17.53 -8.64
N GLN A 361 25.04 16.74 -7.94
CA GLN A 361 26.26 17.22 -7.29
C GLN A 361 27.29 17.75 -8.28
N ALA A 362 27.38 17.17 -9.49
CA ALA A 362 28.24 17.66 -10.56
C ALA A 362 27.89 19.08 -11.04
N LYS A 363 26.70 19.61 -10.70
CA LYS A 363 26.33 21.00 -10.96
C LYS A 363 27.00 21.98 -10.00
N TYR A 364 27.21 21.55 -8.76
CA TYR A 364 27.59 22.43 -7.64
C TYR A 364 29.02 22.24 -7.17
N LEU A 365 29.60 21.06 -7.44
CA LEU A 365 30.93 20.69 -6.97
C LEU A 365 31.95 20.76 -8.11
N SER A 366 33.20 21.06 -7.74
CA SER A 366 34.33 20.76 -8.60
C SER A 366 34.42 19.24 -8.87
N PHE A 367 35.13 18.84 -9.91
CA PHE A 367 35.29 17.42 -10.20
C PHE A 367 36.01 16.68 -9.07
N ASP A 368 37.01 17.29 -8.44
CA ASP A 368 37.74 16.68 -7.32
C ASP A 368 36.84 16.52 -6.09
N ASP A 369 35.99 17.51 -5.80
CA ASP A 369 35.01 17.44 -4.71
C ASP A 369 33.92 16.40 -4.99
N LEU A 370 33.48 16.27 -6.23
CA LEU A 370 32.55 15.23 -6.65
C LEU A 370 33.16 13.83 -6.44
N MET A 371 34.43 13.64 -6.78
CA MET A 371 35.12 12.38 -6.55
C MET A 371 35.29 12.07 -5.06
N ASN A 372 35.58 13.09 -4.24
CA ASN A 372 35.59 12.98 -2.78
C ASN A 372 34.22 12.62 -2.21
N PHE A 373 33.14 13.21 -2.76
CA PHE A 373 31.77 12.87 -2.41
C PHE A 373 31.44 11.41 -2.75
N ILE A 374 31.78 10.94 -3.95
CA ILE A 374 31.61 9.54 -4.37
C ILE A 374 32.34 8.59 -3.42
N ALA A 375 33.58 8.91 -3.04
CA ALA A 375 34.34 8.10 -2.08
C ALA A 375 33.65 8.02 -0.70
N LYS A 376 33.10 9.14 -0.21
CA LYS A 376 32.30 9.16 1.03
C LYS A 376 31.04 8.30 0.89
N VAL A 377 30.27 8.46 -0.18
CA VAL A 377 29.04 7.68 -0.44
C VAL A 377 29.34 6.19 -0.46
N ASN A 378 30.36 5.75 -1.18
CA ASN A 378 30.79 4.34 -1.21
C ASN A 378 31.14 3.81 0.19
N LYS A 379 31.82 4.62 1.02
CA LYS A 379 32.13 4.27 2.40
C LYS A 379 30.87 4.09 3.25
N TYR A 380 29.83 4.90 3.06
CA TYR A 380 28.57 4.76 3.81
C TYR A 380 27.71 3.60 3.30
N ALA A 381 27.54 3.48 1.98
CA ALA A 381 26.75 2.42 1.35
C ALA A 381 27.34 1.04 1.63
N PHE A 382 28.66 0.85 1.48
CA PHE A 382 29.30 -0.47 1.59
C PHE A 382 30.13 -0.68 2.88
N GLY A 383 30.41 0.37 3.65
CA GLY A 383 31.23 0.27 4.87
C GLY A 383 30.53 -0.42 6.05
N LYS A 384 29.19 -0.47 6.07
CA LYS A 384 28.43 -1.26 7.07
C LYS A 384 28.36 -2.74 6.68
N GLU A 385 28.26 -3.06 5.39
CA GLU A 385 28.24 -4.44 4.89
C GLU A 385 29.52 -5.21 5.23
N THR A 386 30.68 -4.59 5.05
CA THR A 386 31.99 -5.19 5.37
C THR A 386 32.14 -5.49 6.86
N LYS A 387 31.60 -4.65 7.76
CA LYS A 387 31.55 -4.91 9.21
C LYS A 387 30.57 -6.04 9.57
N LYS A 388 29.38 -6.11 8.95
CA LYS A 388 28.41 -7.21 9.15
C LYS A 388 28.95 -8.55 8.62
N LYS A 389 29.53 -8.58 7.41
CA LYS A 389 30.19 -9.76 6.81
C LYS A 389 31.40 -10.22 7.65
N LYS A 390 32.24 -9.29 8.14
CA LYS A 390 33.34 -9.60 9.09
C LYS A 390 32.81 -10.17 10.42
N LYS A 391 31.73 -9.61 11.00
CA LYS A 391 31.08 -10.14 12.21
C LYS A 391 30.48 -11.54 11.99
N LYS A 392 29.79 -11.80 10.87
CA LYS A 392 29.27 -13.14 10.50
C LYS A 392 30.42 -14.15 10.31
N LYS A 393 31.52 -13.77 9.64
CA LYS A 393 32.71 -14.63 9.47
C LYS A 393 33.41 -14.93 10.81
N LYS A 394 33.49 -13.94 11.71
CA LYS A 394 34.04 -14.10 13.07
C LYS A 394 33.16 -15.00 13.94
N LYS A 395 31.82 -14.88 13.87
CA LYS A 395 30.86 -15.79 14.54
C LYS A 395 30.97 -17.23 14.01
N ARG A 396 31.07 -17.43 12.69
CA ARG A 396 31.32 -18.77 12.10
C ARG A 396 32.63 -19.39 12.57
N ARG A 397 33.73 -18.61 12.59
CA ARG A 397 35.03 -19.07 13.13
C ARG A 397 34.94 -19.47 14.60
N LYS A 398 34.29 -18.66 15.45
CA LYS A 398 34.05 -19.01 16.87
C LYS A 398 33.21 -20.27 17.05
N LYS A 399 32.12 -20.42 16.28
CA LYS A 399 31.27 -21.62 16.32
C LYS A 399 32.05 -22.88 15.93
N ASN A 400 32.87 -22.80 14.89
CA ASN A 400 33.70 -23.93 14.45
C ASN A 400 34.82 -24.28 15.45
N ALA A 401 35.39 -23.29 16.15
CA ALA A 401 36.35 -23.53 17.22
C ALA A 401 35.71 -24.25 18.43
N LEU A 402 34.50 -23.82 18.85
CA LEU A 402 33.73 -24.48 19.91
C LEU A 402 33.34 -25.92 19.54
N ILE A 403 33.03 -26.19 18.28
CA ILE A 403 32.74 -27.56 17.80
C ILE A 403 34.00 -28.43 17.86
N LYS A 404 35.19 -27.89 17.51
CA LYS A 404 36.46 -28.61 17.63
C LYS A 404 36.82 -28.90 19.10
N GLU A 405 36.65 -27.95 20.01
CA GLU A 405 36.87 -28.17 21.45
C GLU A 405 35.93 -29.23 22.04
N LYS A 406 34.66 -29.22 21.64
CA LYS A 406 33.69 -30.25 22.07
C LYS A 406 34.03 -31.64 21.53
N LYS A 407 34.59 -31.75 20.32
CA LYS A 407 35.10 -33.02 19.79
C LYS A 407 36.31 -33.50 20.58
N ASN A 408 37.30 -32.63 20.81
CA ASN A 408 38.50 -32.98 21.59
C ASN A 408 38.18 -33.39 23.04
N LYS A 409 37.18 -32.76 23.68
CA LYS A 409 36.71 -33.17 25.02
C LYS A 409 35.98 -34.52 25.01
N LYS A 410 35.21 -34.82 23.97
CA LYS A 410 34.58 -36.14 23.79
C LYS A 410 35.62 -37.23 23.56
N ASP A 411 36.67 -36.95 22.78
CA ASP A 411 37.74 -37.90 22.51
C ASP A 411 38.63 -38.16 23.75
N LYS A 412 38.85 -37.14 24.60
CA LYS A 412 39.48 -37.32 25.92
C LYS A 412 38.62 -38.16 26.87
N ASN A 413 37.33 -37.85 27.00
CA ASN A 413 36.43 -38.64 27.85
C ASN A 413 36.24 -40.07 27.36
N LYS A 414 36.44 -40.35 26.06
CA LYS A 414 36.44 -41.73 25.52
C LYS A 414 37.72 -42.48 25.93
N LYS A 415 38.88 -41.83 25.82
CA LYS A 415 40.17 -42.38 26.29
C LYS A 415 40.21 -42.61 27.80
N ASP A 416 39.55 -41.78 28.59
CA ASP A 416 39.48 -41.96 30.06
C ASP A 416 38.51 -43.10 30.43
N LYS A 417 37.38 -43.25 29.72
CA LYS A 417 36.45 -44.38 29.90
C LYS A 417 36.99 -45.73 29.46
N ASP A 418 37.90 -45.76 28.48
CA ASP A 418 38.56 -46.99 28.06
C ASP A 418 39.65 -47.42 29.07
N LYS A 419 40.25 -46.47 29.82
CA LYS A 419 41.20 -46.78 30.92
C LYS A 419 40.52 -47.28 32.20
N ASP A 420 39.29 -46.85 32.48
CA ASP A 420 38.53 -47.32 33.65
C ASP A 420 37.87 -48.69 33.42
N LYS A 421 37.66 -49.11 32.16
CA LYS A 421 37.10 -50.44 31.82
C LYS A 421 38.10 -51.60 31.86
N ASP A 422 39.40 -51.31 31.95
CA ASP A 422 40.46 -52.32 32.14
C ASP A 422 40.79 -52.57 33.61
N LYS A 423 40.18 -51.83 34.57
CA LYS A 423 40.38 -52.03 36.02
C LYS A 423 39.24 -52.76 36.75
N ASP A 424 38.08 -52.93 36.11
CA ASP A 424 36.90 -53.59 36.69
C ASP A 424 36.62 -55.00 36.11
N LYS A 425 37.62 -55.64 35.47
CA LYS A 425 37.52 -57.02 34.95
C LYS A 425 38.30 -58.08 35.73
N ASP A 426 38.86 -57.75 36.89
CA ASP A 426 39.60 -58.70 37.76
C ASP A 426 38.84 -59.15 39.02
N LYS A 427 37.57 -58.79 39.18
CA LYS A 427 36.73 -59.23 40.30
C LYS A 427 35.32 -59.58 39.88
N ASP A 428 35.17 -60.67 39.11
CA ASP A 428 34.02 -61.57 39.18
C ASP A 428 34.08 -62.57 38.02
N LYS A 429 34.79 -63.68 38.22
CA LYS A 429 34.51 -65.03 37.66
C LYS A 429 35.60 -66.03 38.07
N ASN A 430 35.63 -66.33 39.37
CA ASN A 430 36.16 -67.60 39.84
C ASN A 430 35.14 -68.21 40.83
N LYS A 431 34.02 -68.66 40.27
CA LYS A 431 33.11 -69.61 40.91
C LYS A 431 32.30 -70.31 39.82
N LYS A 432 32.57 -71.62 39.67
CA LYS A 432 31.86 -72.63 38.88
C LYS A 432 32.22 -72.58 37.39
N ASP A 433 33.14 -73.41 36.88
CA ASP A 433 33.34 -74.84 37.14
C ASP A 433 32.02 -75.61 37.07
N LYS A 434 31.66 -76.07 35.87
CA LYS A 434 31.48 -77.49 35.55
C LYS A 434 31.06 -77.67 34.09
N ASN A 435 32.05 -78.03 33.30
CA ASN A 435 32.08 -79.18 32.40
C ASN A 435 30.81 -79.57 31.61
N LYS A 436 31.02 -79.61 30.29
CA LYS A 436 30.66 -80.70 29.36
C LYS A 436 29.15 -80.90 29.17
N LYS A 437 28.60 -80.89 27.95
CA LYS A 437 28.98 -81.71 26.80
C LYS A 437 27.94 -81.47 25.71
N ASN A 438 28.34 -81.81 24.49
CA ASN A 438 27.50 -82.29 23.37
C ASN A 438 26.91 -81.30 22.35
N LYS A 439 27.43 -81.52 21.13
CA LYS A 439 26.74 -81.66 19.83
C LYS A 439 26.41 -80.33 19.13
N ASN A 440 27.01 -80.08 17.96
CA ASN A 440 26.60 -80.57 16.62
C ASN A 440 25.19 -80.05 16.33
N GLU A 441 24.88 -79.27 15.30
CA GLU A 441 25.20 -79.51 13.88
C GLU A 441 24.63 -78.35 13.01
N VAL A 442 25.23 -78.15 11.82
CA VAL A 442 24.66 -77.69 10.52
C VAL A 442 24.27 -76.20 10.33
N ASP A 443 25.22 -75.43 9.78
CA ASP A 443 25.29 -74.85 8.42
C ASP A 443 24.07 -74.33 7.61
N PRO A 444 24.31 -73.39 6.66
CA PRO A 444 23.45 -72.25 6.29
C PRO A 444 22.77 -72.41 4.91
N ILE A 445 21.86 -71.50 4.52
CA ILE A 445 21.41 -71.15 3.13
C ILE A 445 20.34 -70.03 3.26
N GLU A 446 20.49 -68.83 2.69
CA GLU A 446 20.33 -68.38 1.28
C GLU A 446 18.88 -68.06 0.82
N PHE A 447 18.75 -66.84 0.25
CA PHE A 447 17.84 -66.34 -0.82
C PHE A 447 16.30 -66.43 -0.78
N LEU A 448 15.70 -65.55 -1.61
CA LEU A 448 14.34 -65.47 -2.22
C LEU A 448 13.51 -64.24 -1.75
N THR A 449 13.37 -63.19 -2.58
CA THR A 449 12.37 -62.92 -3.66
C THR A 449 10.93 -62.72 -3.16
N GLY A 450 10.26 -61.65 -3.64
CA GLY A 450 8.86 -61.27 -3.32
C GLY A 450 7.77 -62.22 -3.87
N PRO A 451 6.47 -61.90 -3.71
CA PRO A 451 5.73 -61.32 -4.86
C PRO A 451 4.50 -60.41 -4.56
N GLU A 452 4.23 -59.52 -5.54
CA GLU A 452 2.98 -59.07 -6.24
C GLU A 452 1.58 -58.74 -5.59
N PRO A 453 0.71 -57.97 -6.33
CA PRO A 453 -0.45 -57.21 -5.82
C PRO A 453 -1.85 -57.63 -6.36
N GLY A 454 -2.90 -56.96 -5.87
CA GLY A 454 -4.23 -56.83 -6.51
C GLY A 454 -5.42 -56.90 -5.52
N PRO A 455 -6.70 -56.66 -5.93
CA PRO A 455 -7.23 -55.95 -7.10
C PRO A 455 -8.37 -54.95 -6.76
N SER A 456 -8.94 -54.29 -7.78
CA SER A 456 -10.18 -53.49 -7.75
C SER A 456 -11.23 -54.10 -8.69
N PRO A 457 -12.54 -54.01 -8.37
CA PRO A 457 -13.56 -53.57 -9.34
C PRO A 457 -14.71 -52.76 -8.66
N ALA A 458 -15.67 -52.09 -9.29
CA ALA A 458 -16.13 -51.93 -10.68
C ALA A 458 -16.70 -50.52 -10.86
#